data_AF-U2HDZ6-F1
#
_entry.id   AF-U2HDZ6-F1
#
_cell.length_a   1.000
_cell.length_b   1.000
_cell.length_c   1.000
_cell.angle_alpha   90.00
_cell.angle_beta   90.00
_cell.angle_gamma   90.00
#
_symmetry.space_group_name_H-M   'P 1'
#
loop_
_entity.id
_entity.type
_entity.pdbx_description
1 polymer ?
#
loop_
_entity_poly.entity_id
_entity_poly.type
_entity_poly.pdbx_seq_one_letter_code
_entity_poly.pdbx_strand_id
1 'polypeptide(L)' 'MHTTPAAYVRERRLAAVHAALQRGDTCSVTDVLIAHGIHGFGHFAKAYARRYGHAPSVTARQSR' A
#
# COMPACT_ATOMS: atom_id res chain seq x y z
N MET A 1 12.35 -2.44 22.56
CA MET A 1 12.30 -1.84 21.20
C MET A 1 12.67 -2.94 20.19
N HIS A 2 11.70 -3.61 19.57
CA HIS A 2 11.98 -4.62 18.53
C HIS A 2 11.05 -4.37 17.34
N THR A 3 11.34 -3.37 16.53
CA THR A 3 10.87 -3.39 15.15
C THR A 3 11.62 -4.53 14.48
N THR A 4 11.01 -5.71 14.44
CA THR A 4 11.57 -6.83 13.69
C THR A 4 11.82 -6.36 12.26
N PRO A 5 12.91 -6.78 11.59
CA PRO A 5 13.24 -6.34 10.24
C PRO A 5 12.06 -6.47 9.25
N ALA A 6 11.21 -7.47 9.47
CA ALA A 6 9.96 -7.68 8.73
C ALA A 6 8.96 -6.51 8.85
N ALA A 7 8.83 -5.89 10.04
CA ALA A 7 7.95 -4.74 10.24
C ALA A 7 8.45 -3.51 9.46
N TYR A 8 9.76 -3.25 9.49
CA TYR A 8 10.37 -2.16 8.72
C TYR A 8 10.19 -2.35 7.21
N VAL A 9 10.45 -3.56 6.70
CA VAL A 9 10.23 -3.89 5.29
C VAL A 9 8.77 -3.73 4.89
N ARG A 10 7.83 -4.13 5.77
CA ARG A 10 6.39 -3.95 5.53
C ARG A 10 6.00 -2.47 5.47
N GLU A 11 6.53 -1.64 6.36
CA GLU A 11 6.29 -0.19 6.32
C GLU A 11 6.84 0.45 5.04
N ARG A 12 8.05 0.07 4.63
CA ARG A 12 8.64 0.51 3.36
C ARG A 12 7.78 0.12 2.15
N ARG A 13 7.25 -1.10 2.12
CA ARG A 13 6.31 -1.53 1.07
C ARG A 13 5.01 -0.73 1.09
N LEU A 14 4.44 -0.47 2.27
CA LEU A 14 3.25 0.37 2.43
C LEU A 14 3.49 1.79 1.88
N ALA A 15 4.64 2.38 2.18
CA ALA A 15 5.01 3.71 1.68
C ALA A 15 5.23 3.73 0.17
N ALA A 16 5.90 2.72 -0.39
CA ALA A 16 6.12 2.61 -1.83
C ALA A 16 4.79 2.50 -2.61
N VAL A 17 3.88 1.64 -2.14
CA VAL A 17 2.53 1.51 -2.72
C VAL A 17 1.74 2.81 -2.56
N HIS A 18 1.77 3.45 -1.39
CA HIS A 18 1.11 4.74 -1.19
C HIS A 18 1.58 5.80 -2.19
N ALA A 19 2.90 5.93 -2.39
CA ALA A 19 3.46 6.86 -3.36
C ALA A 19 3.06 6.51 -4.80
N ALA A 20 3.05 5.23 -5.16
CA ALA A 20 2.60 4.80 -6.49
C ALA A 20 1.13 5.10 -6.74
N LEU A 21 0.26 4.83 -5.75
CA LEU A 21 -1.17 5.19 -5.82
C LEU A 21 -1.34 6.70 -5.92
N GLN A 22 -0.56 7.49 -5.18
CA GLN A 22 -0.61 8.95 -5.18
C GLN A 22 -0.19 9.56 -6.53
N ARG A 23 0.77 8.94 -7.23
CA ARG A 23 1.21 9.40 -8.55
C ARG A 23 0.14 9.23 -9.63
N GLY A 24 -0.81 8.31 -9.46
CA GLY A 24 -1.84 8.05 -10.48
C GLY A 24 -1.34 7.36 -11.75
N ASP A 25 -0.06 6.96 -11.81
CA ASP A 25 0.56 6.33 -12.99
C ASP A 25 -0.03 4.96 -13.38
N THR A 26 -0.85 4.37 -12.50
CA THR A 26 -1.35 3.01 -12.64
C THR A 26 -2.86 2.95 -12.79
N CYS A 27 -3.33 2.16 -13.75
CA CYS A 27 -4.75 2.01 -14.08
C CYS A 27 -5.62 1.51 -12.91
N SER A 28 -5.06 0.68 -12.01
CA SER A 28 -5.80 0.12 -10.88
C SER A 28 -4.94 -0.13 -9.63
N VAL A 29 -5.60 -0.10 -8.46
CA VAL A 29 -5.00 -0.45 -7.16
C VAL A 29 -4.42 -1.87 -7.18
N THR A 30 -5.07 -2.77 -7.91
CA THR A 30 -4.66 -4.16 -8.03
C THR A 30 -3.32 -4.30 -8.75
N ASP A 31 -3.13 -3.56 -9.84
CA ASP A 31 -1.88 -3.58 -10.61
C ASP A 31 -0.70 -3.07 -9.79
N VAL A 32 -0.90 -1.98 -9.02
CA VAL A 32 0.12 -1.46 -8.09
C VAL A 32 0.52 -2.53 -7.09
N LEU A 33 -0.45 -3.21 -6.49
CA LEU A 33 -0.20 -4.24 -5.48
C LEU A 33 0.57 -5.42 -6.06
N ILE A 34 0.20 -5.89 -7.26
CA ILE A 34 0.90 -6.97 -7.97
C ILE A 34 2.34 -6.53 -8.32
N ALA A 35 2.53 -5.32 -8.86
CA ALA A 35 3.84 -4.78 -9.20
C ALA A 35 4.78 -4.66 -7.98
N HIS A 36 4.22 -4.45 -6.79
CA HIS A 36 4.96 -4.41 -5.53
C HIS A 36 5.04 -5.77 -4.80
N GLY A 37 4.62 -6.87 -5.46
CA GLY A 37 4.67 -8.23 -4.92
C GLY A 37 3.77 -8.44 -3.69
N ILE A 38 2.60 -7.80 -3.68
CA ILE A 38 1.57 -7.96 -2.65
C ILE A 38 0.52 -8.95 -3.15
N HIS A 39 0.53 -10.14 -2.56
CA HIS A 39 -0.41 -11.21 -2.92
C HIS A 39 -1.66 -11.20 -2.03
N GLY A 40 -1.57 -10.63 -0.82
CA GLY A 40 -2.64 -10.62 0.17
C GLY A 40 -3.35 -9.27 0.27
N PHE A 41 -4.27 -8.99 -0.65
CA PHE A 41 -5.02 -7.72 -0.72
C PHE A 41 -5.72 -7.34 0.59
N GLY A 42 -6.44 -8.27 1.22
CA GLY A 42 -7.19 -7.98 2.45
C GLY A 42 -6.27 -7.66 3.63
N HIS A 43 -5.21 -8.45 3.83
CA HIS A 43 -4.26 -8.21 4.91
C HIS A 43 -3.48 -6.91 4.68
N PHE A 44 -3.09 -6.63 3.43
CA PHE A 44 -2.45 -5.38 3.07
C PHE A 44 -3.37 -4.18 3.28
N ALA A 45 -4.61 -4.22 2.80
CA ALA A 45 -5.57 -3.14 2.96
C ALA A 45 -5.82 -2.81 4.44
N LYS A 46 -5.91 -3.83 5.30
CA LYS A 46 -6.03 -3.65 6.75
C LYS A 46 -4.77 -3.03 7.37
N ALA A 47 -3.58 -3.44 6.92
CA ALA A 47 -2.31 -2.85 7.33
C ALA A 47 -2.20 -1.37 6.93
N TYR A 48 -2.61 -1.08 5.70
CA TYR A 48 -2.58 0.24 5.10
C TYR A 48 -3.57 1.17 5.80
N ALA A 49 -4.82 0.74 5.99
CA ALA A 49 -5.83 1.52 6.71
C ALA A 49 -5.42 1.81 8.16
N ARG A 50 -4.74 0.87 8.83
CA ARG A 50 -4.17 1.12 10.16
C ARG A 50 -3.09 2.20 10.17
N ARG A 51 -2.38 2.41 9.05
CA ARG A 51 -1.28 3.38 8.94
C ARG A 51 -1.75 4.75 8.43
N TYR A 52 -2.64 4.77 7.43
CA TYR A 52 -3.08 5.97 6.71
C TYR A 52 -4.53 6.38 7.00
N GLY A 53 -5.28 5.59 7.77
CA GLY A 53 -6.67 5.86 8.15
C GLY A 53 -7.72 5.49 7.10
N HIS A 54 -7.32 5.16 5.87
CA HIS A 54 -8.23 4.79 4.78
C HIS A 54 -7.65 3.66 3.92
N ALA A 55 -8.48 3.00 3.12
CA ALA A 55 -8.05 1.94 2.22
C ALA A 55 -7.22 2.47 1.03
N PRO A 56 -6.30 1.67 0.45
CA PRO A 56 -5.49 2.09 -0.71
C PRO A 56 -6.35 2.48 -1.93
N SER A 57 -7.56 1.93 -2.05
CA SER A 57 -8.53 2.32 -3.06
C SER A 57 -9.00 3.78 -2.95
N VAL A 58 -9.08 4.32 -1.74
CA VAL A 58 -9.42 5.73 -1.53
C VAL A 58 -8.28 6.62 -2.04
N THR A 59 -7.03 6.28 -1.70
CA THR A 59 -5.84 7.00 -2.20
C THR A 59 -5.79 6.98 -3.72
N ALA A 60 -5.93 5.81 -4.34
CA ALA A 60 -5.92 5.71 -5.80
C ALA A 60 -7.06 6.49 -6.46
N ARG A 61 -8.23 6.56 -5.82
CA ARG A 61 -9.36 7.35 -6.34
C ARG A 61 -9.13 8.85 -6.24
N GLN A 62 -8.33 9.32 -5.28
CA GLN A 62 -7.99 10.74 -5.14
C GLN A 62 -6.95 11.20 -6.18
N SER A 63 -6.15 10.27 -6.68
CA SER A 63 -5.10 10.53 -7.68
C SER A 63 -5.52 10.29 -9.12
N ARG A 64 -6.80 9.97 -9.34
CA ARG A 64 -7.40 9.71 -10.64
C ARG A 64 -8.27 10.88 -11.05
#